data_AF-A0A8B9NFE9-F1
#
_entry.id   AF-A0A8B9NFE9-F1
#
_cell.length_a   1.000
_cell.length_b   1.000
_cell.length_c   1.000
_cell.angle_alpha   90.00
_cell.angle_beta   90.00
_cell.angle_gamma   90.00
#
_symmetry.space_group_name_H-M   'P 1'
#
loop_
_entity.id
_entity.type
_entity.pdbx_description
1 polymer ?
#
loop_
_entity_poly.entity_id
_entity_poly.type
_entity_poly.pdbx_seq_one_letter_code
_entity_poly.pdbx_strand_id
1 'polypeptide(L)' 'PNDLTPTHISWQPSVNASTHHTDRYANAELTVRRGQAFTITLYFNRPKQTGENLAFVTEIGNTPLA' A
#
# COMPACT_ATOMS: atom_id res chain seq x y z
N PRO A 1 -14.59 -4.73 -19.63
CA PRO A 1 -13.51 -3.95 -18.98
C PRO A 1 -12.16 -4.62 -19.24
N ASN A 2 -11.37 -4.06 -20.15
CA ASN A 2 -10.06 -4.64 -20.54
C ASN A 2 -8.90 -4.12 -19.69
N ASP A 3 -9.11 -3.04 -18.92
CA ASP A 3 -8.06 -2.43 -18.11
C ASP A 3 -7.70 -3.28 -16.89
N LEU A 4 -6.42 -3.20 -16.49
CA LEU A 4 -5.95 -3.79 -15.24
C LEU A 4 -6.42 -2.90 -14.09
N THR A 5 -7.31 -3.41 -13.26
CA THR A 5 -7.96 -2.63 -12.20
C THR A 5 -7.69 -3.26 -10.84
N PRO A 6 -7.20 -2.50 -9.84
CA PRO A 6 -7.13 -2.96 -8.46
C PRO A 6 -8.53 -3.29 -7.93
N THR A 7 -8.69 -4.45 -7.33
CA THR A 7 -9.96 -4.92 -6.74
C THR A 7 -9.92 -4.93 -5.22
N HIS A 8 -8.75 -5.17 -4.64
CA HIS A 8 -8.56 -5.20 -3.20
C HIS A 8 -7.11 -4.87 -2.84
N ILE A 9 -6.92 -4.28 -1.66
CA ILE A 9 -5.62 -4.05 -1.06
C ILE A 9 -5.59 -4.67 0.34
N SER A 10 -4.60 -5.54 0.57
CA SER A 10 -4.25 -5.98 1.92
C SER A 10 -3.03 -5.20 2.38
N TRP A 11 -3.22 -4.38 3.41
CA TRP A 11 -2.18 -3.58 4.04
C TRP A 11 -1.32 -4.35 5.03
N GLN A 12 -1.58 -5.65 5.23
CA GLN A 12 -0.89 -6.52 6.18
C GLN A 12 -0.59 -5.86 7.55
N PRO A 13 -1.58 -5.22 8.20
CA PRO A 13 -1.33 -4.29 9.30
C PRO A 13 -0.61 -4.93 10.49
N SER A 14 -0.94 -6.16 10.88
CA SER A 14 -0.26 -6.85 11.99
C SER A 14 1.21 -7.16 11.70
N VAL A 15 1.52 -7.60 10.46
CA VAL A 15 2.90 -7.93 10.05
C VAL A 15 3.74 -6.66 9.97
N ASN A 16 3.20 -5.63 9.34
CA ASN A 16 3.87 -4.33 9.23
C ASN A 16 4.03 -3.70 10.62
N ALA A 17 3.01 -3.72 11.48
CA ALA A 17 3.10 -3.12 12.80
C ALA A 17 4.15 -3.80 13.69
N SER A 18 4.21 -5.13 13.68
CA SER A 18 5.23 -5.89 14.40
C SER A 18 6.65 -5.56 13.89
N THR A 19 6.83 -5.60 12.56
CA THR A 19 8.13 -5.38 11.91
C THR A 19 8.63 -3.94 12.08
N HIS A 20 7.72 -2.96 12.10
CA HIS A 20 8.05 -1.56 12.30
C HIS A 20 8.00 -1.13 13.77
N HIS A 21 7.73 -2.03 14.71
CA HIS A 21 7.60 -1.73 16.15
C HIS A 21 6.61 -0.58 16.41
N THR A 22 5.43 -0.71 15.82
CA THR A 22 4.28 0.21 15.93
C THR A 22 3.03 -0.52 16.42
N ASP A 23 3.14 -1.80 16.78
CA ASP A 23 2.10 -2.69 17.31
C ASP A 23 1.50 -2.26 18.66
N ARG A 24 2.14 -1.31 19.35
CA ARG A 24 1.63 -0.73 20.60
C ARG A 24 0.61 0.38 20.42
N TYR A 25 0.45 0.93 19.22
CA TYR A 25 -0.59 1.91 18.97
C TYR A 25 -1.95 1.22 18.92
N ALA A 26 -2.93 1.74 19.67
CA ALA A 26 -4.29 1.26 19.64
C ALA A 26 -5.04 1.80 18.39
N ASN A 27 -4.57 1.44 17.20
CA ASN A 27 -5.23 1.77 15.93
C ASN A 27 -5.26 0.55 15.00
N ALA A 28 -6.20 0.57 14.05
CA ALA A 28 -6.31 -0.44 12.99
C ALA A 28 -5.62 0.02 11.68
N GLU A 29 -5.01 1.21 11.69
CA GLU A 29 -4.43 1.84 10.51
C GLU A 29 -2.99 1.36 10.27
N LEU A 30 -2.54 1.41 9.02
CA LEU A 30 -1.16 1.10 8.70
C LEU A 30 -0.24 2.19 9.29
N THR A 31 0.48 1.83 10.36
CA THR A 31 1.49 2.70 10.97
C THR A 31 2.88 2.13 10.72
N VAL A 32 3.71 2.83 9.94
CA VAL A 32 5.05 2.37 9.55
C VAL A 32 6.12 3.42 9.90
N ARG A 33 7.38 2.98 9.93
CA ARG A 33 8.55 3.85 10.16
C ARG A 33 9.29 4.10 8.84
N ARG A 34 9.70 5.36 8.61
CA ARG A 34 10.47 5.77 7.42
C ARG A 34 11.79 4.99 7.30
N GLY A 35 12.26 4.81 6.07
CA GLY A 35 13.54 4.14 5.79
C GLY A 35 13.53 2.62 5.97
N GLN A 36 12.36 2.03 6.24
CA GLN A 36 12.15 0.59 6.38
C GLN A 36 11.07 0.15 5.39
N ALA A 37 11.30 -0.95 4.69
CA ALA A 37 10.33 -1.51 3.75
C ALA A 37 9.12 -2.09 4.52
N PHE A 38 7.92 -1.92 3.95
CA PHE A 38 6.69 -2.54 4.40
C PHE A 38 6.06 -3.36 3.26
N THR A 39 5.19 -4.31 3.60
CA THR A 39 4.60 -5.22 2.61
C THR A 39 3.12 -4.92 2.40
N ILE A 40 2.70 -4.91 1.14
CA ILE A 40 1.28 -4.86 0.75
C ILE A 40 1.00 -5.95 -0.27
N THR A 41 -0.26 -6.38 -0.35
CA THR A 41 -0.75 -7.23 -1.44
C THR A 41 -1.83 -6.49 -2.21
N LEU A 42 -1.58 -6.27 -3.50
CA LEU A 42 -2.57 -5.73 -4.44
C LEU A 42 -3.21 -6.87 -5.22
N TYR A 43 -4.54 -6.92 -5.19
CA TYR A 43 -5.32 -7.84 -6.01
C TYR A 43 -5.87 -7.08 -7.20
N PHE A 44 -5.83 -7.73 -8.36
CA PHE A 44 -6.33 -7.18 -9.60
C PHE A 44 -7.43 -8.08 -10.17
N ASN A 45 -8.26 -7.51 -11.03
CA ASN A 45 -9.31 -8.23 -11.77
C ASN A 45 -8.76 -9.31 -12.72
N ARG A 46 -7.47 -9.25 -13.08
CA ARG A 46 -6.76 -10.21 -13.92
C ARG A 46 -5.25 -10.12 -13.67
N PRO A 47 -4.45 -11.09 -14.14
CA PRO A 47 -2.99 -10.97 -14.14
C PRO A 47 -2.52 -9.73 -14.93
N LYS A 48 -1.45 -9.11 -14.44
CA LYS A 48 -0.71 -8.10 -15.18
C LYS A 48 -0.09 -8.74 -16.43
N GLN A 49 -0.20 -8.04 -17.55
CA GLN A 49 0.38 -8.41 -18.85
C GLN A 49 1.67 -7.63 -19.14
N THR A 50 2.42 -8.10 -20.13
CA THR A 50 3.62 -7.41 -20.63
C THR A 50 3.24 -6.04 -21.20
N GLY A 51 4.04 -5.02 -20.89
CA GLY A 51 3.82 -3.64 -21.34
C GLY A 51 2.97 -2.78 -20.40
N GLU A 52 2.20 -3.37 -19.47
CA GLU A 52 1.48 -2.61 -18.45
C GLU A 52 2.43 -2.04 -17.38
N ASN A 53 2.15 -0.87 -16.84
CA ASN A 53 2.96 -0.26 -15.79
C ASN A 53 2.11 0.01 -14.55
N LEU A 54 2.73 -0.14 -13.37
CA LEU A 54 2.15 0.21 -12.09
C LEU A 54 3.02 1.31 -11.47
N ALA A 55 2.38 2.37 -10.99
CA ALA A 55 3.03 3.44 -10.25
C ALA A 55 2.41 3.54 -8.86
N PHE A 56 3.24 3.71 -7.85
CA PHE A 56 2.81 4.04 -6.49
C PHE A 56 3.01 5.53 -6.29
N VAL A 57 1.93 6.23 -5.96
CA VAL A 57 1.94 7.66 -5.67
C VAL A 57 1.43 7.85 -4.24
N THR A 58 2.15 8.63 -3.46
CA THR A 58 1.78 8.97 -2.08
C THR A 58 1.66 10.48 -1.98
N GLU A 59 0.54 10.96 -1.45
CA GLU A 59 0.22 12.38 -1.32
C GLU A 59 -0.18 12.69 0.13
N ILE A 60 0.07 13.92 0.58
CA ILE A 60 -0.34 14.38 1.91
C ILE A 60 -0.73 15.87 1.85
N GLY A 61 -1.80 16.23 2.56
CA GLY A 61 -2.33 17.60 2.61
C GLY A 61 -3.22 17.99 1.41
N ASN A 62 -3.91 19.13 1.53
CA ASN A 62 -4.86 19.62 0.52
C ASN A 62 -4.18 20.22 -0.73
N THR A 63 -2.86 20.37 -0.68
CA THR A 63 -1.99 20.78 -1.79
C THR A 63 -0.80 19.83 -1.83
N PRO A 64 -0.94 18.66 -2.47
CA PRO A 64 0.17 17.73 -2.69
C PRO A 64 1.18 18.36 -3.67
N LEU A 65 2.10 19.17 -3.14
CA LEU A 65 3.13 19.96 -3.82
C LEU A 65 2.65 21.00 -4.85
N ALA A 66 2.85 22.27 -4.48
CA ALA A 66 3.48 23.23 -5.39
C ALA A 66 4.97 22.91 -5.51
#